data_AF-U2X4D0-F1
#
_entry.id   AF-U2X4D0-F1
#
_cell.length_a   1.000
_cell.length_b   1.000
_cell.length_c   1.000
_cell.angle_alpha   90.00
_cell.angle_beta   90.00
_cell.angle_gamma   90.00
#
_symmetry.space_group_name_H-M   'P 1'
#
loop_
_entity.id
_entity.type
_entity.pdbx_description
1 polymer ?
#
loop_
_entity_poly.entity_id
_entity_poly.type
_entity_poly.pdbx_seq_one_letter_code
_entity_poly.pdbx_strand_id
1 'polypeptide(L)'
;MTMEVQKVTRAGLANVSRKDDVPMESVSFTEVMAKTRHNVVWERINEQVRQIEEQGKKLAESRTVEDLRKYKQLVKSFLDDAVKNGLQLEEQRGFSRGGRARIYKLVKEVDQKLVELTNEVLQKEQRGLEILRLVGEIQGLIINIYT
;
A
#
# COMPACT_ATOMS: atom_id res chain seq x y z
N MET A 1 7.27 -43.98 -79.88
CA MET A 1 8.28 -42.92 -79.72
C MET A 1 8.00 -42.19 -78.43
N THR A 2 8.74 -42.55 -77.40
CA THR A 2 8.86 -41.87 -76.12
C THR A 2 9.66 -40.59 -76.30
N MET A 3 9.25 -39.49 -75.66
CA MET A 3 10.11 -38.34 -75.42
C MET A 3 10.15 -38.04 -73.93
N GLU A 4 11.38 -38.06 -73.40
CA GLU A 4 11.78 -37.87 -72.01
C GLU A 4 11.54 -36.42 -71.56
N VAL A 5 11.10 -36.26 -70.30
CA VAL A 5 11.05 -34.97 -69.63
C VAL A 5 12.19 -34.92 -68.63
N GLN A 6 13.24 -34.14 -68.92
CA GLN A 6 14.32 -33.87 -67.96
C GLN A 6 13.90 -32.81 -66.94
N LYS A 7 14.01 -33.18 -65.65
CA LYS A 7 14.01 -32.28 -64.49
C LYS A 7 15.43 -31.77 -64.24
N VAL A 8 15.65 -30.45 -64.20
CA VAL A 8 16.36 -29.67 -63.15
C VAL A 8 16.27 -28.18 -63.59
N THR A 9 16.07 -27.17 -62.75
CA THR A 9 16.96 -26.73 -61.67
C THR A 9 16.22 -25.93 -60.59
N ARG A 10 16.69 -26.08 -59.36
CA ARG A 10 16.22 -25.45 -58.12
C ARG A 10 17.35 -24.54 -57.64
N ALA A 11 17.13 -23.23 -57.50
CA ALA A 11 17.91 -22.29 -56.69
C ALA A 11 17.31 -20.88 -56.85
N GLY A 12 17.00 -20.09 -55.84
CA GLY A 12 16.99 -20.30 -54.41
C GLY A 12 15.93 -19.36 -53.83
N LEU A 13 15.04 -19.90 -53.00
CA LEU A 13 14.19 -19.07 -52.17
C LEU A 13 15.11 -18.46 -51.13
N ALA A 14 15.28 -17.13 -51.20
CA ALA A 14 15.91 -16.38 -50.13
C ALA A 14 15.19 -16.76 -48.83
N ASN A 15 15.95 -17.32 -47.88
CA ASN A 15 15.51 -17.53 -46.52
C ASN A 15 15.26 -16.14 -45.92
N VAL A 16 14.07 -15.59 -46.14
CA VAL A 16 13.53 -14.56 -45.27
C VAL A 16 13.28 -15.29 -43.96
N SER A 17 14.29 -15.22 -43.09
CA SER A 17 14.15 -15.63 -41.70
C SER A 17 12.90 -14.93 -41.19
N ARG A 18 11.83 -15.70 -40.99
CA ARG A 18 10.69 -15.24 -40.22
C ARG A 18 11.29 -14.91 -38.87
N LYS A 19 11.49 -13.62 -38.62
CA LYS A 19 11.79 -13.13 -37.30
C LYS A 19 10.63 -13.63 -36.47
N ASP A 20 10.89 -14.60 -35.60
CA ASP A 20 9.92 -15.09 -34.65
C ASP A 20 9.35 -13.85 -33.96
N ASP A 21 8.07 -13.59 -34.20
CA ASP A 21 7.31 -12.60 -33.46
C ASP A 21 7.18 -13.20 -32.06
N VAL A 22 8.24 -13.02 -31.26
CA VAL A 22 8.18 -13.28 -29.83
C VAL A 22 6.97 -12.49 -29.35
N PRO A 23 5.97 -13.12 -28.72
CA PRO A 23 4.82 -12.39 -28.23
C PRO A 23 5.33 -11.37 -27.23
N MET A 24 5.44 -10.10 -27.65
CA MET A 24 5.58 -9.01 -26.70
C MET A 24 4.28 -9.01 -25.92
N GLU A 25 4.39 -9.31 -24.64
CA GLU A 25 3.31 -9.20 -23.68
C GLU A 25 2.76 -7.77 -23.77
N SER A 26 1.64 -7.60 -24.46
CA SER A 26 1.01 -6.30 -24.65
C SER A 26 0.24 -5.99 -23.37
N VAL A 27 0.77 -5.09 -22.56
CA VAL A 27 0.13 -4.64 -21.33
C VAL A 27 -1.22 -4.03 -21.68
N SER A 28 -2.30 -4.58 -21.12
CA SER A 28 -3.67 -4.10 -21.37
C SER A 28 -3.86 -2.70 -20.77
N PHE A 29 -4.68 -1.84 -21.41
CA PHE A 29 -5.09 -0.56 -20.83
C PHE A 29 -5.71 -0.73 -19.43
N THR A 30 -6.48 -1.79 -19.21
CA THR A 30 -7.09 -2.09 -17.90
C THR A 30 -6.04 -2.36 -16.83
N GLU A 31 -4.93 -3.00 -17.19
CA GLU A 31 -3.82 -3.29 -16.30
C GLU A 31 -3.04 -2.03 -15.95
N VAL A 32 -2.77 -1.16 -16.94
CA VAL A 32 -2.15 0.15 -16.70
C VAL A 32 -3.02 0.98 -15.74
N MET A 33 -4.33 1.06 -15.96
CA MET A 33 -5.24 1.81 -15.10
C MET A 33 -5.29 1.26 -13.66
N ALA A 34 -5.33 -0.07 -13.50
CA ALA A 34 -5.31 -0.70 -12.18
C ALA A 34 -4.01 -0.38 -11.42
N LYS A 35 -2.86 -0.46 -12.11
CA LYS A 35 -1.54 -0.13 -11.54
C LYS A 35 -1.42 1.34 -11.15
N THR A 36 -1.87 2.25 -12.01
CA THR A 36 -1.87 3.69 -11.70
C THR A 36 -2.74 4.01 -10.49
N ARG A 37 -3.95 3.44 -10.40
CA ARG A 37 -4.83 3.62 -9.25
C ARG A 37 -4.18 3.14 -7.95
N HIS A 38 -3.52 1.98 -7.99
CA HIS A 38 -2.79 1.46 -6.84
C HIS A 38 -1.68 2.41 -6.40
N ASN A 39 -0.86 2.90 -7.32
CA ASN A 39 0.24 3.82 -7.00
C ASN A 39 -0.27 5.10 -6.32
N VAL A 40 -1.35 5.69 -6.82
CA VAL A 40 -1.96 6.89 -6.22
C VAL A 40 -2.45 6.62 -4.79
N VAL A 41 -3.08 5.48 -4.55
CA VAL A 41 -3.51 5.08 -3.19
C VAL A 41 -2.30 4.89 -2.28
N TRP A 42 -1.24 4.25 -2.78
CA TRP A 42 -0.02 3.98 -2.02
C TRP A 42 0.72 5.27 -1.65
N GLU A 43 0.87 6.21 -2.59
CA GLU A 43 1.44 7.53 -2.35
C GLU A 43 0.66 8.32 -1.29
N ARG A 44 -0.68 8.34 -1.41
CA ARG A 44 -1.55 8.99 -0.43
C ARG A 44 -1.39 8.40 0.96
N ILE A 45 -1.35 7.08 1.08
CA ILE A 45 -1.17 6.39 2.37
C ILE A 45 0.17 6.78 3.01
N ASN A 46 1.26 6.78 2.25
CA ASN A 46 2.56 7.18 2.79
C ASN A 46 2.59 8.62 3.26
N GLU A 47 1.91 9.51 2.54
CA GLU A 47 1.83 10.92 2.94
C GLU A 47 1.06 11.07 4.27
N GLN A 48 -0.05 10.34 4.45
CA GLN A 48 -0.76 10.32 5.73
C GLN A 48 0.13 9.78 6.86
N VAL A 49 0.88 8.71 6.62
CA VAL A 49 1.80 8.12 7.60
C VAL A 49 2.87 9.14 8.00
N ARG A 50 3.48 9.83 7.02
CA ARG A 50 4.48 10.87 7.27
C ARG A 50 3.92 12.00 8.14
N GLN A 51 2.71 12.48 7.84
CA GLN A 51 2.04 13.52 8.62
C GLN A 51 1.74 13.06 10.06
N ILE A 52 1.34 11.80 10.24
CA ILE A 52 1.13 11.20 11.57
C ILE A 52 2.44 11.12 12.34
N GLU A 53 3.54 10.75 11.67
CA GLU A 53 4.86 10.69 12.29
C GLU A 53 5.33 12.05 12.79
N GLU A 54 5.22 13.07 11.95
CA GLU A 54 5.61 14.44 12.27
C GLU A 54 4.75 15.02 13.42
N GLN A 55 3.43 14.88 13.32
CA GLN A 55 2.53 15.36 14.37
C GLN A 55 2.69 14.56 15.67
N GLY A 56 3.06 13.28 15.59
CA GLY A 56 3.36 12.44 16.76
C GLY A 56 4.59 12.92 17.51
N LYS A 57 5.67 13.27 16.80
CA LYS A 57 6.87 13.88 17.39
C LYS A 57 6.53 15.19 18.09
N LYS A 58 5.78 16.05 17.42
CA LYS A 58 5.32 17.33 17.98
C LYS A 58 4.49 17.14 19.25
N LEU A 59 3.57 16.18 19.26
CA LEU A 59 2.76 15.86 20.44
C LEU A 59 3.62 15.36 21.60
N ALA A 60 4.61 14.51 21.34
CA ALA A 60 5.51 14.01 22.38
C ALA A 60 6.32 15.13 23.05
N GLU A 61 6.68 16.17 22.29
CA GLU A 61 7.40 17.34 22.78
C GLU A 61 6.47 18.32 23.51
N SER A 62 5.39 18.76 22.84
CA SER A 62 4.51 19.83 23.32
C SER A 62 3.54 19.37 24.40
N ARG A 63 3.05 18.12 24.29
CA ARG A 63 2.10 17.48 25.21
C ARG A 63 0.82 18.29 25.42
N THR A 64 0.42 19.04 24.39
CA THR A 64 -0.79 19.87 24.43
C THR A 64 -2.02 19.12 23.93
N VAL A 65 -3.19 19.50 24.44
CA VAL A 65 -4.48 19.00 23.97
C VAL A 65 -4.72 19.35 22.50
N GLU A 66 -4.19 20.50 22.03
CA GLU A 66 -4.30 20.91 20.64
C GLU A 66 -3.55 19.95 19.70
N ASP A 67 -2.30 19.63 20.01
CA ASP A 67 -1.51 18.69 19.21
C ASP A 67 -2.06 17.26 19.31
N LEU A 68 -2.63 16.88 20.45
CA LEU A 68 -3.33 15.60 20.59
C LEU A 68 -4.53 15.53 19.65
N ARG A 69 -5.32 16.61 19.57
CA ARG A 69 -6.49 16.67 18.69
C ARG A 69 -6.08 16.53 17.22
N LYS A 70 -5.03 17.23 16.79
CA LYS A 70 -4.49 17.12 15.42
C LYS A 70 -4.00 15.71 15.13
N TYR A 71 -3.23 15.12 16.04
CA TYR A 71 -2.75 13.75 15.92
C TYR A 71 -3.91 12.75 15.76
N LYS A 72 -4.92 12.82 16.63
CA LYS A 72 -6.12 11.96 16.55
C LYS A 72 -6.89 12.12 15.24
N GLN A 73 -6.96 13.33 14.69
CA GLN A 73 -7.62 13.58 13.40
C GLN A 73 -6.88 12.91 12.24
N LEU A 74 -5.53 13.01 12.21
CA LEU A 74 -4.71 12.37 11.19
C LEU A 74 -4.82 10.84 11.26
N VAL A 75 -4.69 10.28 12.47
CA VAL A 75 -4.82 8.82 12.70
C VAL A 75 -6.21 8.34 12.26
N LYS A 76 -7.28 9.06 12.63
CA LYS A 76 -8.64 8.70 12.20
C LYS A 76 -8.78 8.70 10.66
N SER A 77 -8.28 9.74 10.00
CA SER A 77 -8.31 9.84 8.54
C SER A 77 -7.61 8.65 7.87
N PHE A 78 -6.44 8.27 8.38
CA PHE A 78 -5.72 7.09 7.93
C PHE A 78 -6.52 5.79 8.15
N LEU A 79 -7.09 5.57 9.33
CA LEU A 79 -7.86 4.36 9.63
C LEU A 79 -9.12 4.25 8.76
N ASP A 80 -9.81 5.37 8.51
CA ASP A 80 -10.97 5.41 7.61
C ASP A 80 -10.58 5.01 6.18
N ASP A 81 -9.43 5.48 5.68
CA ASP A 81 -8.91 5.12 4.36
C ASP A 81 -8.43 3.66 4.32
N ALA A 82 -7.79 3.17 5.38
CA ALA A 82 -7.34 1.79 5.49
C ALA A 82 -8.50 0.79 5.52
N VAL A 83 -9.60 1.10 6.21
CA VAL A 83 -10.81 0.25 6.20
C VAL A 83 -11.49 0.27 4.84
N LYS A 84 -11.56 1.43 4.16
CA LYS A 84 -12.16 1.57 2.83
C LYS A 84 -11.35 0.85 1.74
N ASN A 85 -10.02 0.95 1.79
CA ASN A 85 -9.14 0.45 0.73
C ASN A 85 -8.45 -0.87 1.07
N GLY A 86 -8.54 -1.37 2.31
CA GLY A 86 -7.85 -2.58 2.78
C GLY A 86 -8.16 -3.83 1.96
N LEU A 87 -9.36 -3.87 1.37
CA LEU A 87 -9.76 -4.92 0.44
C LEU A 87 -8.99 -4.93 -0.89
N GLN A 88 -8.71 -3.76 -1.46
CA GLN A 88 -7.96 -3.65 -2.72
C GLN A 88 -6.50 -4.04 -2.53
N LEU A 89 -5.96 -3.86 -1.32
CA LEU A 89 -4.60 -4.26 -0.97
C LEU A 89 -4.49 -5.77 -0.66
N GLU A 90 -5.54 -6.39 -0.13
CA GLU A 90 -5.58 -7.84 0.13
C GLU A 90 -5.61 -8.70 -1.14
N GLU A 91 -6.35 -8.27 -2.17
CA GLU A 91 -6.53 -9.05 -3.42
C GLU A 91 -5.22 -9.32 -4.17
N GLN A 92 -4.19 -8.46 -4.03
CA GLN A 92 -2.90 -8.63 -4.72
C GLN A 92 -1.85 -9.40 -3.92
N ARG A 93 -1.98 -9.50 -2.59
CA ARG A 93 -0.98 -10.14 -1.72
C ARG A 93 -1.32 -11.58 -1.33
N GLY A 94 -2.45 -12.11 -1.81
CA GLY A 94 -2.87 -13.49 -1.52
C GLY A 94 -3.33 -13.70 -0.07
N PHE A 95 -3.76 -12.65 0.62
CA PHE A 95 -4.26 -12.78 1.99
C PHE A 95 -5.62 -13.49 1.98
N SER A 96 -5.72 -14.56 2.78
CA SER A 96 -6.92 -15.36 3.00
C SER A 96 -8.12 -14.50 3.43
N ARG A 97 -9.33 -15.08 3.33
CA ARG A 97 -10.66 -14.58 3.74
C ARG A 97 -10.76 -13.81 5.09
N GLY A 98 -9.71 -13.77 5.90
CA GLY A 98 -9.64 -13.11 7.21
C GLY A 98 -8.93 -11.76 7.27
N GLY A 99 -8.43 -11.20 6.17
CA GLY A 99 -7.66 -9.96 6.22
C GLY A 99 -8.47 -8.75 6.76
N ARG A 100 -9.73 -8.58 6.34
CA ARG A 100 -10.64 -7.57 6.94
C ARG A 100 -10.73 -7.71 8.45
N ALA A 101 -10.83 -8.94 8.97
CA ALA A 101 -10.92 -9.18 10.41
C ALA A 101 -9.63 -8.78 11.12
N ARG A 102 -8.46 -8.99 10.49
CA ARG A 102 -7.17 -8.49 10.97
C ARG A 102 -7.13 -6.96 11.00
N ILE A 103 -7.56 -6.29 9.93
CA ILE A 103 -7.62 -4.82 9.88
C ILE A 103 -8.53 -4.28 10.99
N TYR A 104 -9.73 -4.82 11.15
CA TYR A 104 -10.62 -4.39 12.23
C TYR A 104 -10.04 -4.62 13.62
N LYS A 105 -9.29 -5.71 13.83
CA LYS A 105 -8.57 -5.95 15.09
C LYS A 105 -7.51 -4.86 15.34
N LEU A 106 -6.68 -4.57 14.35
CA LEU A 106 -5.65 -3.53 14.45
C LEU A 106 -6.25 -2.14 14.67
N VAL A 107 -7.35 -1.81 13.99
CA VAL A 107 -8.09 -0.55 14.20
C VAL A 107 -8.56 -0.41 15.65
N LYS A 108 -9.10 -1.49 16.24
CA LYS A 108 -9.51 -1.50 17.66
C LYS A 108 -8.33 -1.30 18.60
N GLU A 109 -7.18 -1.92 18.32
CA GLU A 109 -5.97 -1.74 19.11
C GLU A 109 -5.46 -0.30 19.06
N VAL A 110 -5.49 0.33 17.87
CA VAL A 110 -5.13 1.75 17.73
C VAL A 110 -6.08 2.65 18.51
N ASP A 111 -7.39 2.40 18.45
CA ASP A 111 -8.38 3.19 19.19
C ASP A 111 -8.15 3.12 20.71
N GLN A 112 -7.90 1.92 21.24
CA GLN A 112 -7.55 1.72 22.64
C GLN A 112 -6.31 2.51 23.05
N LYS A 113 -5.27 2.52 22.19
CA LYS A 113 -4.04 3.29 22.42
C LYS A 113 -4.25 4.80 22.35
N LEU A 114 -5.17 5.28 21.50
CA LEU A 114 -5.54 6.70 21.47
C LEU A 114 -6.27 7.13 22.76
N VAL A 115 -7.03 6.23 23.38
CA VAL A 115 -7.65 6.48 24.70
C VAL A 115 -6.58 6.56 25.78
N GLU A 116 -5.64 5.61 25.83
CA GLU A 116 -4.48 5.63 26.74
C GLU A 116 -3.69 6.94 26.59
N LEU A 117 -3.36 7.32 25.36
CA LEU A 117 -2.65 8.56 25.04
C LEU A 117 -3.42 9.80 25.48
N THR A 118 -4.75 9.80 25.30
CA THR A 118 -5.60 10.91 25.75
C THR A 118 -5.53 11.07 27.26
N ASN A 119 -5.57 9.96 28.01
CA ASN A 119 -5.48 9.99 29.46
C ASN A 119 -4.12 10.50 29.93
N GLU A 120 -3.02 10.05 29.33
CA GLU A 120 -1.66 10.50 29.68
C GLU A 120 -1.44 11.99 29.41
N VAL A 121 -1.99 12.52 28.30
CA VAL A 121 -1.91 13.97 28.01
C VAL A 121 -2.73 14.80 29.01
N LEU A 122 -3.85 14.26 29.53
CA LEU A 122 -4.70 14.97 30.50
C LEU A 122 -4.21 14.87 31.95
N GLN A 123 -3.27 13.96 32.25
CA GLN A 123 -2.69 13.85 33.58
C GLN A 123 -1.85 15.08 33.94
N LYS A 124 -1.86 15.46 35.23
CA LYS A 124 -1.10 16.62 35.74
C LYS A 124 0.42 16.38 35.75
N GLU A 125 0.85 15.13 35.94
CA GLU A 125 2.27 14.74 35.90
C GLU A 125 2.58 14.02 34.58
N GLN A 126 2.60 14.80 33.49
CA GLN A 126 2.85 14.25 32.15
C GLN A 126 4.27 13.68 32.04
N ARG A 127 4.37 12.36 31.98
CA ARG A 127 5.61 11.66 31.65
C ARG A 127 5.78 11.69 30.13
N GLY A 128 6.56 12.63 29.62
CA GLY A 128 6.80 12.75 28.17
C GLY A 128 7.31 11.45 27.52
N LEU A 129 8.04 10.63 28.26
CA LEU A 129 8.46 9.29 27.83
C LEU A 129 7.28 8.36 27.55
N GLU A 130 6.21 8.43 28.35
CA GLU A 130 5.03 7.57 28.19
C GLU A 130 4.20 7.99 26.97
N ILE A 131 4.05 9.30 26.75
CA ILE A 131 3.43 9.85 25.53
C ILE A 131 4.22 9.40 24.30
N LEU A 132 5.56 9.51 24.33
CA LEU A 132 6.41 9.06 23.24
C LEU A 132 6.27 7.55 22.98
N ARG A 133 6.22 6.73 24.03
CA ARG A 133 6.00 5.28 23.94
C ARG A 133 4.68 4.98 23.24
N LEU A 134 3.58 5.60 23.68
CA LEU A 134 2.25 5.38 23.11
C LEU A 134 2.15 5.85 21.65
N VAL A 135 2.76 7.00 21.31
CA VAL A 135 2.86 7.47 19.92
C VAL A 135 3.59 6.45 19.05
N GLY A 136 4.71 5.90 19.53
CA GLY A 136 5.47 4.86 18.81
C GLY A 136 4.69 3.57 18.63
N GLU A 137 3.93 3.13 19.65
CA GLU A 137 3.05 1.95 19.54
C GLU A 137 1.97 2.15 18.47
N ILE A 138 1.34 3.34 18.45
CA ILE A 138 0.33 3.68 17.44
C ILE A 138 0.93 3.68 16.04
N GLN A 139 2.13 4.26 15.86
CA GLN A 139 2.85 4.25 14.58
C GLN A 139 3.18 2.82 14.11
N GLY A 140 3.64 1.95 15.01
CA GLY A 140 3.90 0.55 14.70
C GLY A 140 2.64 -0.20 14.27
N LEU A 141 1.50 0.04 14.93
CA LEU A 141 0.21 -0.52 14.54
C LEU A 141 -0.24 -0.01 13.16
N ILE A 142 -0.03 1.27 12.87
CA ILE A 142 -0.34 1.88 11.57
C ILE A 142 0.45 1.20 10.45
N ILE A 143 1.75 0.95 10.64
CA ILE A 143 2.60 0.23 9.68
C ILE A 143 2.03 -1.17 9.38
N ASN A 144 1.61 -1.88 10.42
CA ASN A 144 1.02 -3.23 10.29
C ASN A 144 -0.32 -3.25 9.53
N ILE A 145 -0.99 -2.11 9.37
CA ILE A 145 -2.29 -2.01 8.68
C ILE A 145 -2.11 -1.93 7.16
N TYR A 146 -1.09 -1.22 6.66
CA TYR A 146 -0.87 -1.06 5.21
C TYR A 146 0.24 -1.95 4.62
N THR A 147 1.01 -2.64 5.47
CA THR A 147 2.07 -3.60 5.10
C THR A 147 1.61 -5.04 5.28
#